data_AF-A0A380E051-F1
#
_entry.id   AF-A0A380E051-F1
#
_cell.length_a   1.000
_cell.length_b   1.000
_cell.length_c   1.000
_cell.angle_alpha   90.00
_cell.angle_beta   90.00
_cell.angle_gamma   90.00
#
_symmetry.space_group_name_H-M   'P 1'
#
loop_
_entity.id
_entity.type
_entity.pdbx_description
1 polymer ?
#
loop_
_entity_poly.entity_id
_entity_poly.type
_entity_poly.pdbx_seq_one_letter_code
_entity_poly.pdbx_strand_id
1 'polypeptide(L)'
;MQGANIIILAMIIGAMIAFDMGGPVNKVAFLFGSALIAEGNYAVMGMVAVAVCTPPIGLGLATFVQKYKFNHSEREMGKASFTMGLFGITEGAIPFAAQDPLRIIPANIIGAMIASVIAAIGGVGDRVAHGGPIVAVLGGIDHILWFTFAVIVGSLVTMITVLLLKRNTPVIAVDAPAQHTQLHDTDITQHDTEVDNVDNTAKHSHLNKPSHVFDQQTMVITDHDMSRNEAIDMLIHKLKICRYVEHTSHLKNAILEREMESTTAIGMNVAIPHAKSDVVKQPIVAVMKNNHGVKWESLDGSLPQLIFLIAVPNNSQDTHLKILQRLSKALMNDETRQSLINANSTTEIYNLLMKI
;
A
#
# COMPACT_ATOMS: atom_id res chain seq x y z
N MET A 1 -9.37 -24.48 35.59
CA MET A 1 -9.29 -25.39 34.42
C MET A 1 -7.91 -26.04 34.44
N GLN A 2 -7.83 -27.37 34.29
CA GLN A 2 -6.55 -28.12 34.24
C GLN A 2 -5.68 -27.63 33.06
N GLY A 3 -4.37 -27.50 33.29
CA GLY A 3 -3.43 -26.68 32.49
C GLY A 3 -3.26 -27.03 31.01
N ALA A 4 -3.67 -28.20 30.53
CA ALA A 4 -3.62 -28.50 29.09
C ALA A 4 -4.72 -27.78 28.28
N ASN A 5 -5.94 -27.68 28.84
CA ASN A 5 -7.07 -27.03 28.16
C ASN A 5 -6.89 -25.52 28.04
N ILE A 6 -6.23 -24.89 29.03
CA ILE A 6 -6.01 -23.44 29.01
C ILE A 6 -5.00 -23.03 27.95
N ILE A 7 -3.99 -23.86 27.67
CA ILE A 7 -2.99 -23.61 26.62
C ILE A 7 -3.64 -23.68 25.23
N ILE A 8 -4.47 -24.70 24.98
CA ILE A 8 -5.19 -24.82 23.70
C ILE A 8 -6.13 -23.64 23.49
N LEU A 9 -6.88 -23.26 24.53
CA LEU A 9 -7.75 -22.10 24.48
C LEU A 9 -6.95 -20.81 24.18
N ALA A 10 -5.83 -20.60 24.87
CA ALA A 10 -4.99 -19.43 24.66
C ALA A 10 -4.43 -19.34 23.23
N MET A 11 -4.02 -20.47 22.66
CA MET A 11 -3.59 -20.55 21.25
C MET A 11 -4.73 -20.14 20.30
N ILE A 12 -5.95 -20.66 20.51
CA ILE A 12 -7.10 -20.32 19.66
C ILE A 12 -7.44 -18.83 19.78
N ILE A 13 -7.51 -18.30 21.00
CA ILE A 13 -7.82 -16.88 21.25
C ILE A 13 -6.77 -15.97 20.60
N GLY A 14 -5.48 -16.23 20.83
CA GLY A 14 -4.41 -15.45 20.23
C GLY A 14 -4.47 -15.47 18.69
N ALA A 15 -4.72 -16.64 18.10
CA ALA A 15 -4.85 -16.78 16.65
C ALA A 15 -6.06 -16.01 16.10
N MET A 16 -7.24 -16.13 16.72
CA MET A 16 -8.46 -15.44 16.29
C MET A 16 -8.33 -13.92 16.35
N ILE A 17 -7.73 -13.40 17.43
CA ILE A 17 -7.51 -11.95 17.58
C ILE A 17 -6.56 -11.43 16.49
N ALA A 18 -5.48 -12.13 16.20
CA ALA A 18 -4.49 -11.65 15.24
C ALA A 18 -4.79 -11.95 13.77
N PHE A 19 -5.78 -12.80 13.48
CA PHE A 19 -6.06 -13.29 12.13
C PHE A 19 -6.47 -12.19 11.15
N ASP A 20 -7.40 -11.31 11.56
CA ASP A 20 -7.97 -10.25 10.72
C ASP A 20 -7.86 -8.85 11.32
N MET A 21 -7.05 -8.70 12.37
CA MET A 21 -6.62 -7.42 12.96
C MET A 21 -7.79 -6.41 13.16
N GLY A 22 -8.88 -6.88 13.77
CA GLY A 22 -10.08 -6.08 14.07
C GLY A 22 -11.30 -6.45 13.21
N GLY A 23 -11.17 -7.45 12.35
CA GLY A 23 -12.27 -8.00 11.56
C GLY A 23 -13.24 -8.89 12.36
N PRO A 24 -14.13 -9.62 11.66
CA PRO A 24 -15.16 -10.44 12.29
C PRO A 24 -14.62 -11.53 13.25
N VAL A 25 -13.51 -12.18 12.91
CA VAL A 25 -12.94 -13.28 13.71
C VAL A 25 -12.37 -12.73 15.02
N ASN A 26 -11.64 -11.62 14.94
CA ASN A 26 -11.16 -10.91 16.12
C ASN A 26 -12.32 -10.48 17.02
N LYS A 27 -13.35 -9.84 16.46
CA LYS A 27 -14.49 -9.34 17.25
C LYS A 27 -15.24 -10.47 17.96
N VAL A 28 -15.35 -11.65 17.37
CA VAL A 28 -15.96 -12.82 18.04
C VAL A 28 -15.12 -13.25 19.25
N ALA A 29 -13.79 -13.36 19.11
CA ALA A 29 -12.91 -13.72 20.22
C ALA A 29 -12.90 -12.65 21.32
N PHE A 30 -12.90 -11.37 20.93
CA PHE A 30 -12.96 -10.25 21.87
C PHE A 30 -14.29 -10.23 22.63
N LEU A 31 -15.43 -10.37 21.93
CA LEU A 31 -16.75 -10.42 22.56
C LEU A 31 -16.87 -11.60 23.52
N PHE A 32 -16.35 -12.77 23.12
CA PHE A 32 -16.28 -13.94 24.00
C PHE A 32 -15.50 -13.66 25.29
N GLY A 33 -14.30 -13.06 25.19
CA GLY A 33 -13.53 -12.64 26.36
C GLY A 33 -14.26 -11.62 27.24
N SER A 34 -14.87 -10.62 26.61
CA SER A 34 -15.60 -9.56 27.32
C SER A 34 -16.85 -10.07 28.05
N ALA A 35 -17.55 -11.06 27.50
CA ALA A 35 -18.73 -11.65 28.12
C ALA A 35 -18.37 -12.39 29.43
N LEU A 36 -17.23 -13.06 29.45
CA LEU A 36 -16.75 -13.82 30.61
C LEU A 36 -16.30 -12.94 31.78
N ILE A 37 -16.04 -11.64 31.54
CA ILE A 37 -15.80 -10.67 32.62
C ILE A 37 -17.01 -10.61 33.56
N ALA A 38 -18.24 -10.62 33.01
CA ALA A 38 -19.47 -10.56 33.81
C ALA A 38 -19.68 -11.81 34.69
N GLU A 39 -19.08 -12.93 34.30
CA GLU A 39 -19.10 -14.20 35.04
C GLU A 39 -17.95 -14.29 36.08
N GLY A 40 -17.12 -13.24 36.19
CA GLY A 40 -15.95 -13.21 37.06
C GLY A 40 -14.74 -13.97 36.52
N ASN A 41 -14.77 -14.41 35.25
CA ASN A 41 -13.66 -15.10 34.59
C ASN A 41 -12.85 -14.13 33.73
N TYR A 42 -11.86 -13.50 34.36
CA TYR A 42 -10.99 -12.49 33.72
C TYR A 42 -9.87 -13.07 32.86
N ALA A 43 -9.61 -14.39 32.95
CA ALA A 43 -8.45 -15.01 32.32
C ALA A 43 -8.52 -14.94 30.79
N VAL A 44 -9.69 -15.16 30.20
CA VAL A 44 -9.86 -15.11 28.74
C VAL A 44 -9.65 -13.69 28.22
N MET A 45 -10.20 -12.69 28.92
CA MET A 45 -9.96 -11.30 28.56
C MET A 45 -8.47 -10.92 28.71
N GLY A 46 -7.77 -11.45 29.73
CA GLY A 46 -6.33 -11.28 29.87
C GLY A 46 -5.54 -11.82 28.67
N MET A 47 -5.94 -12.97 28.11
CA MET A 47 -5.35 -13.53 26.89
C MET A 47 -5.61 -12.64 25.66
N VAL A 48 -6.81 -12.07 25.55
CA VAL A 48 -7.20 -11.13 24.49
C VAL A 48 -6.39 -9.84 24.58
N ALA A 49 -6.26 -9.28 25.78
CA ALA A 49 -5.61 -7.98 26.01
C ALA A 49 -4.14 -7.96 25.55
N VAL A 50 -3.40 -9.06 25.78
CA VAL A 50 -2.02 -9.21 25.28
C VAL A 50 -1.96 -9.52 23.78
N ALA A 51 -2.91 -10.30 23.25
CA ALA A 51 -2.95 -10.65 21.84
C ALA A 51 -3.25 -9.45 20.94
N VAL A 52 -4.11 -8.54 21.41
CA VAL A 52 -4.57 -7.36 20.67
C VAL A 52 -3.43 -6.39 20.33
N CYS A 53 -2.53 -6.14 21.28
CA CYS A 53 -1.45 -5.17 21.13
C CYS A 53 -0.16 -5.76 20.53
N THR A 54 0.02 -7.06 20.64
CA THR A 54 1.27 -7.74 20.23
C THR A 54 1.60 -7.56 18.74
N PRO A 55 0.66 -7.75 17.79
CA PRO A 55 0.93 -7.53 16.37
C PRO A 55 1.39 -6.11 16.02
N PRO A 56 0.64 -5.04 16.35
CA PRO A 56 1.05 -3.67 16.00
C PRO A 56 2.34 -3.22 16.70
N ILE A 57 2.56 -3.60 17.97
CA ILE A 57 3.83 -3.31 18.67
C ILE A 57 4.99 -4.02 17.96
N GLY A 58 4.84 -5.32 17.67
CA GLY A 58 5.87 -6.11 17.00
C GLY A 58 6.22 -5.59 15.60
N LEU A 59 5.22 -5.15 14.83
CA LEU A 59 5.43 -4.52 13.53
C LEU A 59 6.18 -3.20 13.62
N GLY A 60 5.78 -2.33 14.55
CA GLY A 60 6.50 -1.08 14.82
C GLY A 60 7.95 -1.32 15.24
N LEU A 61 8.19 -2.28 16.14
CA LEU A 61 9.55 -2.67 16.52
C LEU A 61 10.37 -3.21 15.34
N ALA A 62 9.75 -3.99 14.45
CA ALA A 62 10.44 -4.50 13.26
C ALA A 62 10.96 -3.37 12.37
N THR A 63 10.17 -2.30 12.20
CA THR A 63 10.60 -1.14 11.42
C THR A 63 11.67 -0.31 12.12
N PHE A 64 11.68 -0.27 13.46
CA PHE A 64 12.70 0.45 14.22
C PHE A 64 14.05 -0.29 14.22
N VAL A 65 14.03 -1.62 14.39
CA VAL A 65 15.24 -2.45 14.54
C VAL A 65 15.93 -2.72 13.21
N GLN A 66 15.16 -3.00 12.16
CA GLN A 66 15.69 -3.35 10.84
C GLN A 66 15.15 -2.38 9.78
N LYS A 67 15.25 -1.08 10.03
CA LYS A 67 14.73 -0.02 9.15
C LYS A 67 15.07 -0.19 7.67
N TYR A 68 16.25 -0.74 7.34
CA TYR A 68 16.71 -0.97 5.97
C TYR A 68 15.94 -2.06 5.21
N LYS A 69 15.21 -2.95 5.91
CA LYS A 69 14.31 -3.93 5.29
C LYS A 69 12.93 -3.36 4.95
N PHE A 70 12.63 -2.14 5.39
CA PHE A 70 11.32 -1.49 5.23
C PHE A 70 11.46 -0.23 4.40
N ASN A 71 10.47 0.02 3.53
CA ASN A 71 10.44 1.24 2.75
C ASN A 71 9.99 2.46 3.59
N HIS A 72 10.13 3.68 3.07
CA HIS A 72 9.75 4.89 3.80
C HIS A 72 8.28 4.89 4.29
N SER A 73 7.33 4.46 3.45
CA SER A 73 5.91 4.35 3.83
C SER A 73 5.70 3.34 4.96
N GLU A 74 6.34 2.17 4.88
CA GLU A 74 6.31 1.16 5.94
C GLU A 74 6.94 1.67 7.25
N ARG A 75 7.98 2.50 7.19
CA ARG A 75 8.59 3.11 8.38
C ARG A 75 7.63 4.08 9.07
N GLU A 76 6.93 4.93 8.32
CA GLU A 76 5.93 5.84 8.89
C GLU A 76 4.72 5.08 9.43
N MET A 77 4.23 4.09 8.69
CA MET A 77 3.21 3.16 9.18
C MET A 77 3.64 2.46 10.47
N GLY A 78 4.92 2.11 10.60
CA GLY A 78 5.46 1.45 11.79
C GLY A 78 5.39 2.32 13.05
N LYS A 79 5.62 3.64 12.93
CA LYS A 79 5.46 4.57 14.05
C LYS A 79 4.00 4.65 14.52
N ALA A 80 3.08 4.76 13.56
CA ALA A 80 1.65 4.77 13.84
C ALA A 80 1.18 3.44 14.45
N SER A 81 1.61 2.32 13.87
CA SER A 81 1.31 0.97 14.33
C SER A 81 1.80 0.73 15.76
N PHE A 82 3.05 1.08 16.07
CA PHE A 82 3.59 0.98 17.43
C PHE A 82 2.71 1.72 18.45
N THR A 83 2.35 2.96 18.12
CA THR A 83 1.51 3.81 18.98
C THR A 83 0.13 3.19 19.18
N MET A 84 -0.53 2.77 18.09
CA MET A 84 -1.83 2.08 18.14
C MET A 84 -1.77 0.82 19.01
N GLY A 85 -0.67 0.05 18.93
CA GLY A 85 -0.47 -1.12 19.76
C GLY A 85 -0.40 -0.80 21.26
N LEU A 86 0.20 0.32 21.66
CA LEU A 86 0.21 0.75 23.07
C LEU A 86 -1.21 1.01 23.62
N PHE A 87 -2.13 1.43 22.77
CA PHE A 87 -3.55 1.64 23.09
C PHE A 87 -4.43 0.41 22.82
N GLY A 88 -3.85 -0.74 22.49
CA GLY A 88 -4.63 -1.94 22.21
C GLY A 88 -5.49 -1.84 20.94
N ILE A 89 -5.02 -1.11 19.93
CA ILE A 89 -5.67 -1.01 18.64
C ILE A 89 -4.95 -1.95 17.67
N THR A 90 -5.59 -3.08 17.36
CA THR A 90 -5.01 -4.16 16.55
C THR A 90 -4.88 -3.75 15.08
N GLU A 91 -5.74 -2.82 14.65
CA GLU A 91 -5.93 -2.30 13.30
C GLU A 91 -4.66 -1.62 12.78
N GLY A 92 -3.76 -1.18 13.68
CA GLY A 92 -2.44 -0.67 13.31
C GLY A 92 -1.60 -1.65 12.48
N ALA A 93 -1.95 -2.93 12.47
CA ALA A 93 -1.33 -3.96 11.65
C ALA A 93 -1.95 -4.12 10.25
N ILE A 94 -3.17 -3.60 10.00
CA ILE A 94 -3.87 -3.72 8.71
C ILE A 94 -3.05 -3.17 7.54
N PRO A 95 -2.44 -1.97 7.62
CA PRO A 95 -1.70 -1.42 6.49
C PRO A 95 -0.51 -2.29 6.05
N PHE A 96 0.14 -2.98 7.01
CA PHE A 96 1.22 -3.93 6.71
C PHE A 96 0.68 -5.22 6.07
N ALA A 97 -0.41 -5.76 6.61
CA ALA A 97 -1.02 -6.97 6.07
C ALA A 97 -1.64 -6.75 4.68
N ALA A 98 -2.13 -5.56 4.37
CA ALA A 98 -2.62 -5.20 3.05
C ALA A 98 -1.50 -5.23 1.99
N GLN A 99 -0.26 -4.88 2.38
CA GLN A 99 0.89 -4.89 1.48
C GLN A 99 1.52 -6.29 1.33
N ASP A 100 1.60 -7.07 2.42
CA ASP A 100 2.23 -8.40 2.43
C ASP A 100 1.46 -9.41 3.30
N PRO A 101 0.26 -9.84 2.89
CA PRO A 101 -0.64 -10.63 3.72
C PRO A 101 -0.06 -12.00 4.07
N LEU A 102 0.66 -12.63 3.13
CA LEU A 102 1.20 -13.98 3.29
C LEU A 102 2.31 -14.07 4.32
N ARG A 103 2.97 -12.95 4.66
CA ARG A 103 4.06 -12.93 5.67
C ARG A 103 3.61 -12.29 6.98
N ILE A 104 2.81 -11.24 6.90
CA ILE A 104 2.40 -10.45 8.07
C ILE A 104 1.35 -11.19 8.89
N ILE A 105 0.31 -11.75 8.26
CA ILE A 105 -0.77 -12.43 9.00
C ILE A 105 -0.24 -13.63 9.79
N PRO A 106 0.55 -14.56 9.20
CA PRO A 106 1.12 -15.66 9.98
C PRO A 106 2.03 -15.19 11.11
N ALA A 107 2.84 -14.14 10.90
CA ALA A 107 3.72 -13.61 11.94
C ALA A 107 2.93 -13.01 13.12
N ASN A 108 1.85 -12.27 12.82
CA ASN A 108 0.94 -11.71 13.81
C ASN A 108 0.28 -12.82 14.65
N ILE A 109 -0.22 -13.87 13.98
CA ILE A 109 -0.84 -15.02 14.63
C ILE A 109 0.14 -15.71 15.58
N ILE A 110 1.36 -16.00 15.12
CA ILE A 110 2.37 -16.69 15.93
C ILE A 110 2.72 -15.88 17.18
N GLY A 111 2.97 -14.57 17.03
CA GLY A 111 3.30 -13.70 18.16
C GLY A 111 2.15 -13.58 19.17
N ALA A 112 0.92 -13.39 18.69
CA ALA A 112 -0.27 -13.29 19.55
C ALA A 112 -0.58 -14.61 20.27
N MET A 113 -0.46 -15.76 19.60
CA MET A 113 -0.59 -17.08 20.23
C MET A 113 0.39 -17.25 21.40
N ILE A 114 1.66 -16.90 21.19
CA ILE A 114 2.69 -17.01 22.24
C ILE A 114 2.39 -16.04 23.39
N ALA A 115 2.01 -14.80 23.10
CA ALA A 115 1.61 -13.83 24.12
C ALA A 115 0.44 -14.37 24.97
N SER A 116 -0.63 -14.86 24.33
CA SER A 116 -1.79 -15.42 25.02
C SER A 116 -1.44 -16.63 25.87
N VAL A 117 -0.57 -17.54 25.40
CA VAL A 117 -0.14 -18.71 26.19
C VAL A 117 0.65 -18.28 27.42
N ILE A 118 1.56 -17.31 27.30
CA ILE A 118 2.32 -16.78 28.45
C ILE A 118 1.37 -16.12 29.45
N ALA A 119 0.41 -15.32 28.98
CA ALA A 119 -0.60 -14.69 29.82
C ALA A 119 -1.46 -15.74 30.55
N ALA A 120 -1.87 -16.80 29.86
CA ALA A 120 -2.63 -17.91 30.42
C ALA A 120 -1.88 -18.64 31.53
N ILE A 121 -0.59 -18.95 31.31
CA ILE A 121 0.27 -19.62 32.30
C ILE A 121 0.53 -18.70 33.51
N GLY A 122 0.75 -17.41 33.24
CA GLY A 122 0.98 -16.39 34.26
C GLY A 122 -0.26 -15.98 35.06
N GLY A 123 -1.44 -16.52 34.74
CA GLY A 123 -2.68 -16.18 35.42
C GLY A 123 -3.12 -14.73 35.20
N VAL A 124 -2.75 -14.13 34.07
CA VAL A 124 -3.12 -12.76 33.71
C VAL A 124 -4.62 -12.68 33.51
N GLY A 125 -5.25 -11.74 34.21
CA GLY A 125 -6.67 -11.42 34.07
C GLY A 125 -6.86 -9.97 33.64
N ASP A 126 -7.89 -9.71 32.84
CA ASP A 126 -8.31 -8.35 32.52
C ASP A 126 -9.77 -8.13 32.93
N ARG A 127 -10.00 -7.08 33.70
CA ARG A 127 -11.31 -6.69 34.23
C ARG A 127 -12.07 -5.76 33.30
N VAL A 128 -11.44 -5.26 32.25
CA VAL A 128 -12.01 -4.30 31.31
C VAL A 128 -12.07 -4.92 29.92
N ALA A 129 -13.12 -4.63 29.17
CA ALA A 129 -13.21 -5.01 27.76
C ALA A 129 -12.34 -4.07 26.90
N HIS A 130 -11.03 -4.09 27.13
CA HIS A 130 -10.04 -3.34 26.37
C HIS A 130 -8.74 -4.14 26.26
N GLY A 131 -7.73 -3.62 25.57
CA GLY A 131 -6.46 -4.32 25.42
C GLY A 131 -5.26 -3.39 25.46
N GLY A 132 -4.08 -3.99 25.39
CA GLY A 132 -2.83 -3.26 25.31
C GLY A 132 -2.28 -2.70 26.63
N PRO A 133 -1.03 -2.22 26.61
CA PRO A 133 -0.34 -1.68 27.77
C PRO A 133 -1.09 -0.60 28.53
N ILE A 134 -1.95 0.18 27.86
CA ILE A 134 -2.74 1.23 28.50
C ILE A 134 -3.64 0.71 29.63
N VAL A 135 -4.22 -0.50 29.49
CA VAL A 135 -5.10 -1.09 30.51
C VAL A 135 -4.34 -1.45 31.78
N ALA A 136 -3.08 -1.89 31.62
CA ALA A 136 -2.21 -2.18 32.75
C ALA A 136 -1.90 -0.93 33.57
N VAL A 137 -1.73 0.23 32.90
CA VAL A 137 -1.52 1.53 33.56
C VAL A 137 -2.78 2.01 34.29
N LEU A 138 -3.96 1.73 33.73
CA LEU A 138 -5.25 2.12 34.30
C LEU A 138 -5.73 1.17 35.42
N GLY A 139 -4.96 0.12 35.75
CA GLY A 139 -5.26 -0.79 36.85
C GLY A 139 -6.31 -1.86 36.54
N GLY A 140 -6.57 -2.15 35.26
CA GLY A 140 -7.53 -3.18 34.84
C GLY A 140 -6.96 -4.61 34.83
N ILE A 141 -5.64 -4.77 34.97
CA ILE A 141 -4.92 -6.04 34.78
C ILE A 141 -4.47 -6.67 36.10
N ASP A 142 -4.78 -7.96 36.27
CA ASP A 142 -4.19 -8.83 37.29
C ASP A 142 -2.84 -9.39 36.82
N HIS A 143 -1.90 -9.60 37.75
CA HIS A 143 -0.57 -10.13 37.47
C HIS A 143 0.18 -9.33 36.39
N ILE A 144 0.28 -8.00 36.58
CA ILE A 144 0.87 -7.04 35.65
C ILE A 144 2.28 -7.39 35.13
N LEU A 145 3.09 -8.07 35.96
CA LEU A 145 4.43 -8.52 35.56
C LEU A 145 4.35 -9.59 34.46
N TRP A 146 3.44 -10.55 34.61
CA TRP A 146 3.20 -11.58 33.60
C TRP A 146 2.57 -11.00 32.34
N PHE A 147 1.67 -10.03 32.48
CA PHE A 147 1.10 -9.29 31.35
C PHE A 147 2.19 -8.58 30.54
N THR A 148 3.04 -7.81 31.22
CA THR A 148 4.12 -7.04 30.58
C THR A 148 5.12 -7.97 29.91
N PHE A 149 5.47 -9.07 30.58
CA PHE A 149 6.34 -10.10 30.02
C PHE A 149 5.72 -10.75 28.76
N ALA A 150 4.44 -11.09 28.79
CA ALA A 150 3.72 -11.65 27.64
C ALA A 150 3.70 -10.70 26.45
N VAL A 151 3.41 -9.41 26.66
CA VAL A 151 3.41 -8.38 25.60
C VAL A 151 4.79 -8.22 25.00
N ILE A 152 5.85 -8.16 25.82
CA ILE A 152 7.23 -8.03 25.33
C ILE A 152 7.61 -9.25 24.49
N VAL A 153 7.44 -10.46 25.03
CA VAL A 153 7.83 -11.70 24.33
C VAL A 153 7.01 -11.87 23.05
N GLY A 154 5.70 -11.68 23.11
CA GLY A 154 4.83 -11.74 21.93
C GLY A 154 5.26 -10.75 20.85
N SER A 155 5.50 -9.49 21.22
CA SER A 155 5.90 -8.44 20.28
C SER A 155 7.26 -8.73 19.64
N LEU A 156 8.21 -9.25 20.43
CA LEU A 156 9.51 -9.70 19.93
C LEU A 156 9.39 -10.88 18.99
N VAL A 157 8.50 -11.84 19.28
CA VAL A 157 8.23 -12.97 18.39
C VAL A 157 7.61 -12.51 17.08
N THR A 158 6.60 -11.62 17.12
CA THR A 158 6.04 -11.01 15.91
C THR A 158 7.15 -10.33 15.11
N MET A 159 7.94 -9.47 15.76
CA MET A 159 9.06 -8.77 15.14
C MET A 159 10.03 -9.74 14.46
N ILE A 160 10.56 -10.73 15.20
CA ILE A 160 11.53 -11.70 14.68
C ILE A 160 10.92 -12.49 13.52
N THR A 161 9.68 -12.94 13.65
CA THR A 161 9.00 -13.73 12.61
C THR A 161 8.82 -12.90 11.34
N VAL A 162 8.39 -11.64 11.45
CA VAL A 162 8.34 -10.71 10.31
C VAL A 162 9.72 -10.54 9.68
N LEU A 163 10.76 -10.31 10.49
CA LEU A 163 12.12 -10.08 9.99
C LEU A 163 12.76 -11.30 9.32
N LEU A 164 12.37 -12.50 9.74
CA LEU A 164 12.81 -13.77 9.15
C LEU A 164 12.05 -14.08 7.85
N LEU A 165 10.73 -13.90 7.84
CA LEU A 165 9.89 -14.18 6.68
C LEU A 165 10.07 -13.13 5.58
N LYS A 166 10.28 -11.87 5.96
CA LYS A 166 10.54 -10.77 5.03
C LYS A 166 11.92 -10.99 4.40
N ARG A 167 11.91 -11.38 3.12
CA ARG A 167 13.14 -11.52 2.32
C ARG A 167 13.96 -10.24 2.44
N ASN A 168 15.29 -10.39 2.46
CA ASN A 168 16.20 -9.27 2.23
C ASN A 168 15.91 -8.77 0.83
N THR A 169 14.97 -7.85 0.74
CA THR A 169 14.93 -6.87 -0.32
C THR A 169 16.31 -6.18 -0.20
N PRO A 170 17.27 -6.39 -1.14
CA PRO A 170 18.62 -5.83 -1.00
C PRO A 170 18.52 -4.31 -0.80
N VAL A 171 19.54 -3.63 -0.29
CA VAL A 171 19.52 -2.14 -0.35
C VAL A 171 19.46 -1.63 -1.81
N ILE A 172 19.50 -2.53 -2.79
CA ILE A 172 18.76 -2.44 -4.06
C ILE A 172 17.47 -3.27 -3.96
N ALA A 173 16.33 -2.57 -3.80
CA ALA A 173 14.96 -3.00 -3.48
C ALA A 173 14.63 -2.98 -1.98
N VAL A 174 13.95 -2.04 -1.36
CA VAL A 174 13.31 -0.79 -1.73
C VAL A 174 13.83 0.12 -0.61
N ASP A 175 14.55 1.18 -0.91
CA ASP A 175 13.75 2.36 -1.20
C ASP A 175 13.43 2.71 -2.69
N ALA A 176 13.91 2.08 -3.76
CA ALA A 176 15.32 1.85 -3.91
C ALA A 176 15.92 2.69 -5.06
N PRO A 177 17.17 3.11 -4.84
CA PRO A 177 17.62 4.48 -4.99
C PRO A 177 19.07 4.47 -5.57
N ALA A 178 19.81 5.56 -5.42
CA ALA A 178 21.24 5.54 -5.10
C ALA A 178 21.67 6.98 -4.79
N GLN A 179 22.27 7.19 -3.62
CA GLN A 179 23.12 8.37 -3.42
C GLN A 179 24.29 8.29 -4.40
N HIS A 180 24.60 9.40 -5.06
CA HIS A 180 25.97 9.69 -5.44
C HIS A 180 26.36 11.07 -4.92
N THR A 181 27.24 11.07 -3.93
CA THR A 181 28.36 12.00 -3.85
C THR A 181 29.57 11.05 -3.76
N GLN A 182 30.61 11.09 -4.59
CA GLN A 182 31.31 12.22 -5.16
C GLN A 182 32.26 11.78 -6.31
N LEU A 183 32.49 12.72 -7.25
CA LEU A 183 33.74 13.03 -7.98
C LEU A 183 34.27 11.93 -8.94
N HIS A 184 34.48 12.18 -10.23
CA HIS A 184 35.43 13.15 -10.79
C HIS A 184 35.20 13.27 -12.31
N ASP A 185 35.27 14.50 -12.80
CA ASP A 185 35.44 14.84 -14.22
C ASP A 185 36.70 14.18 -14.79
N THR A 186 36.66 13.78 -16.06
CA THR A 186 37.55 14.38 -17.07
C THR A 186 37.07 14.06 -18.49
N ASP A 187 36.84 15.13 -19.26
CA ASP A 187 37.16 15.36 -20.67
C ASP A 187 37.11 14.21 -21.68
N ILE A 188 36.48 14.46 -22.84
CA ILE A 188 37.20 14.91 -24.04
C ILE A 188 36.20 15.25 -25.15
N THR A 189 36.49 16.39 -25.75
CA THR A 189 35.96 17.06 -26.93
C THR A 189 36.02 16.28 -28.26
N GLN A 190 35.21 16.77 -29.21
CA GLN A 190 35.48 16.94 -30.66
C GLN A 190 35.19 15.80 -31.66
N HIS A 191 34.52 16.23 -32.76
CA HIS A 191 34.63 15.86 -34.19
C HIS A 191 34.60 14.35 -34.57
N ASP A 192 33.85 13.89 -35.57
CA ASP A 192 33.80 14.37 -36.95
C ASP A 192 32.54 13.86 -37.70
N THR A 193 32.31 14.54 -38.82
CA THR A 193 31.46 14.24 -39.98
C THR A 193 31.38 12.78 -40.43
N GLU A 194 30.20 12.32 -40.90
CA GLU A 194 30.06 11.85 -42.29
C GLU A 194 28.59 11.66 -42.71
N VAL A 195 28.37 11.96 -43.98
CA VAL A 195 27.14 11.95 -44.76
C VAL A 195 26.96 10.54 -45.34
N ASP A 196 25.73 10.01 -45.36
CA ASP A 196 25.25 9.29 -46.54
C ASP A 196 23.71 9.16 -46.55
N ASN A 197 23.15 9.68 -47.64
CA ASN A 197 21.77 9.43 -48.10
C ASN A 197 21.69 8.03 -48.70
N VAL A 198 20.58 7.29 -48.51
CA VAL A 198 19.78 6.62 -49.57
C VAL A 198 18.44 6.16 -48.97
N ASP A 199 17.39 6.85 -49.40
CA ASP A 199 16.15 6.36 -50.02
C ASP A 199 15.26 5.24 -49.39
N ASN A 200 14.02 5.66 -49.13
CA ASN A 200 12.73 5.06 -49.48
C ASN A 200 12.06 3.90 -48.70
N THR A 201 10.76 4.17 -48.47
CA THR A 201 9.59 3.27 -48.40
C THR A 201 9.48 2.18 -47.31
N ALA A 202 8.65 2.54 -46.32
CA ALA A 202 7.52 1.76 -45.79
C ALA A 202 7.66 0.23 -45.66
N LYS A 203 7.75 -0.24 -44.41
CA LYS A 203 6.95 -1.38 -43.92
C LYS A 203 6.95 -1.44 -42.39
N HIS A 204 5.76 -1.17 -41.84
CA HIS A 204 5.38 -1.60 -40.49
C HIS A 204 5.44 -3.13 -40.40
N SER A 205 6.34 -3.67 -39.58
CA SER A 205 6.14 -4.98 -38.93
C SER A 205 7.18 -5.20 -37.84
N HIS A 206 6.92 -4.68 -36.63
CA HIS A 206 7.50 -5.27 -35.42
C HIS A 206 6.44 -5.32 -34.32
N LEU A 207 5.54 -6.29 -34.45
CA LEU A 207 4.81 -6.86 -33.32
C LEU A 207 5.75 -7.84 -32.60
N ASN A 208 6.21 -7.46 -31.41
CA ASN A 208 6.31 -8.29 -30.20
C ASN A 208 7.24 -7.65 -29.15
N LYS A 209 6.71 -6.67 -28.40
CA LYS A 209 7.14 -6.35 -27.03
C LYS A 209 5.93 -5.89 -26.21
N PRO A 210 5.78 -6.29 -24.93
CA PRO A 210 4.65 -5.91 -24.08
C PRO A 210 4.72 -4.46 -23.53
N SER A 211 5.32 -3.50 -24.26
CA SER A 211 5.88 -2.27 -23.65
C SER A 211 5.32 -0.91 -24.10
N HIS A 212 4.30 -0.78 -24.94
CA HIS A 212 3.82 0.55 -25.39
C HIS A 212 2.35 0.82 -25.07
N VAL A 213 2.07 1.13 -23.79
CA VAL A 213 0.76 1.63 -23.34
C VAL A 213 0.77 3.15 -23.12
N PHE A 214 1.91 3.80 -23.36
CA PHE A 214 2.06 5.25 -23.29
C PHE A 214 2.39 5.78 -24.68
N ASP A 215 1.78 6.90 -25.01
CA ASP A 215 2.03 7.67 -26.21
C ASP A 215 2.20 9.14 -25.81
N GLN A 216 3.33 9.75 -26.19
CA GLN A 216 3.61 11.15 -25.87
C GLN A 216 2.50 12.09 -26.36
N GLN A 217 1.83 11.76 -27.48
CA GLN A 217 0.76 12.58 -28.04
C GLN A 217 -0.50 12.60 -27.16
N THR A 218 -0.66 11.61 -26.28
CA THR A 218 -1.77 11.53 -25.33
C THR A 218 -1.49 12.24 -24.00
N MET A 219 -0.33 12.91 -23.89
CA MET A 219 0.08 13.62 -22.70
C MET A 219 -0.23 15.11 -22.79
N VAL A 220 -0.58 15.74 -21.66
CA VAL A 220 -0.89 17.16 -21.58
C VAL A 220 -0.39 17.76 -20.26
N ILE A 221 0.07 19.01 -20.33
CA ILE A 221 0.38 19.83 -19.15
C ILE A 221 -0.60 21.01 -19.14
N THR A 222 -1.22 21.27 -17.98
CA THR A 222 -2.18 22.35 -17.79
C THR A 222 -1.78 23.22 -16.59
N ASP A 223 -2.08 24.51 -16.69
CA ASP A 223 -1.70 25.51 -15.69
C ASP A 223 -2.90 26.39 -15.31
N HIS A 224 -4.00 25.76 -14.89
CA HIS A 224 -5.21 26.42 -14.42
C HIS A 224 -6.03 25.45 -13.55
N ASP A 225 -6.90 26.02 -12.72
CA ASP A 225 -7.85 25.25 -11.90
C ASP A 225 -8.80 24.45 -12.78
N MET A 226 -9.03 23.18 -12.41
CA MET A 226 -9.91 22.27 -13.14
C MET A 226 -10.70 21.38 -12.19
N SER A 227 -11.88 20.96 -12.62
CA SER A 227 -12.67 19.90 -12.01
C SER A 227 -12.27 18.51 -12.53
N ARG A 228 -12.61 17.46 -11.76
CA ARG A 228 -12.50 16.05 -12.17
C ARG A 228 -13.06 15.80 -13.58
N ASN A 229 -14.26 16.31 -13.86
CA ASN A 229 -14.95 16.03 -15.12
C ASN A 229 -14.25 16.71 -16.31
N GLU A 230 -13.74 17.93 -16.14
CA GLU A 230 -12.94 18.62 -17.16
C GLU A 230 -11.63 17.87 -17.45
N ALA A 231 -10.99 17.30 -16.43
CA ALA A 231 -9.78 16.50 -16.59
C ALA A 231 -10.04 15.22 -17.39
N ILE A 232 -11.11 14.50 -17.06
CA ILE A 232 -11.54 13.32 -17.79
C ILE A 232 -11.87 13.66 -19.24
N ASP A 233 -12.63 14.74 -19.47
CA ASP A 233 -13.01 15.17 -20.82
C ASP A 233 -11.80 15.52 -21.69
N MET A 234 -10.82 16.24 -21.13
CA MET A 234 -9.60 16.59 -21.85
C MET A 234 -8.77 15.36 -22.22
N LEU A 235 -8.62 14.41 -21.30
CA LEU A 235 -7.86 13.18 -21.56
C LEU A 235 -8.55 12.27 -22.58
N ILE A 236 -9.87 12.12 -22.50
CA ILE A 236 -10.65 11.38 -23.51
C ILE A 236 -10.55 12.07 -24.87
N HIS A 237 -10.57 13.40 -24.92
CA HIS A 237 -10.39 14.15 -26.15
C HIS A 237 -9.00 13.90 -26.78
N LYS A 238 -7.94 13.83 -25.97
CA LYS A 238 -6.60 13.44 -26.43
C LYS A 238 -6.58 12.02 -27.02
N LEU A 239 -7.21 11.06 -26.36
CA LEU A 239 -7.34 9.69 -26.89
C LEU A 239 -8.08 9.64 -28.24
N LYS A 240 -9.10 10.49 -28.42
CA LYS A 240 -9.81 10.62 -29.70
C LYS A 240 -8.93 11.19 -30.80
N ILE A 241 -8.21 12.28 -30.54
CA ILE A 241 -7.30 12.91 -31.51
C ILE A 241 -6.25 11.90 -31.99
N CYS A 242 -5.67 11.15 -31.05
CA CYS A 242 -4.68 10.11 -31.33
C CYS A 242 -5.30 8.79 -31.87
N ARG A 243 -6.61 8.77 -32.14
CA ARG A 243 -7.35 7.64 -32.74
C ARG A 243 -7.38 6.35 -31.92
N TYR A 244 -7.14 6.41 -30.61
CA TYR A 244 -7.28 5.27 -29.70
C TYR A 244 -8.75 4.95 -29.36
N VAL A 245 -9.62 5.98 -29.45
CA VAL A 245 -11.05 5.90 -29.12
C VAL A 245 -11.86 6.63 -30.20
N GLU A 246 -12.98 6.04 -30.64
CA GLU A 246 -13.87 6.65 -31.63
C GLU A 246 -15.06 7.37 -30.98
N HIS A 247 -15.75 6.68 -30.06
CA HIS A 247 -16.93 7.19 -29.37
C HIS A 247 -16.63 7.57 -27.91
N THR A 248 -16.38 8.85 -27.67
CA THR A 248 -15.92 9.38 -26.38
C THR A 248 -16.97 9.27 -25.27
N SER A 249 -18.26 9.38 -25.60
CA SER A 249 -19.34 9.36 -24.60
C SER A 249 -19.44 8.01 -23.87
N HIS A 250 -19.23 6.91 -24.59
CA HIS A 250 -19.31 5.57 -24.00
C HIS A 250 -18.18 5.33 -23.01
N LEU A 251 -16.94 5.68 -23.39
CA LEU A 251 -15.80 5.62 -22.48
C LEU A 251 -15.97 6.55 -21.28
N LYS A 252 -16.46 7.78 -21.49
CA LYS A 252 -16.72 8.74 -20.42
C LYS A 252 -17.69 8.17 -19.39
N ASN A 253 -18.83 7.63 -19.84
CA ASN A 253 -19.83 7.06 -18.95
C ASN A 253 -19.24 5.90 -18.14
N ALA A 254 -18.50 4.98 -18.77
CA ALA A 254 -17.87 3.86 -18.07
C ALA A 254 -16.86 4.31 -17.00
N ILE A 255 -16.10 5.39 -17.26
CA ILE A 255 -15.17 5.97 -16.27
C ILE A 255 -15.94 6.59 -15.11
N LEU A 256 -17.01 7.34 -15.39
CA LEU A 256 -17.80 8.00 -14.35
C LEU A 256 -18.57 6.98 -13.48
N GLU A 257 -19.09 5.92 -14.07
CA GLU A 257 -19.70 4.81 -13.33
C GLU A 257 -18.68 4.17 -12.37
N ARG A 258 -17.45 3.93 -12.83
CA ARG A 258 -16.38 3.38 -11.98
C ARG A 258 -15.98 4.34 -10.85
N GLU A 259 -15.96 5.65 -11.12
CA GLU A 259 -15.66 6.70 -10.15
C GLU A 259 -16.77 6.83 -9.08
N MET A 260 -18.03 6.55 -9.42
CA MET A 260 -19.15 6.58 -8.49
C MET A 260 -19.10 5.46 -7.44
N GLU A 261 -18.50 4.31 -7.75
CA GLU A 261 -18.32 3.22 -6.79
C GLU A 261 -17.35 3.62 -5.66
N SER A 262 -16.25 4.31 -6.03
CA SER A 262 -15.26 4.84 -5.12
C SER A 262 -14.31 5.76 -5.89
N THR A 263 -13.84 6.83 -5.24
CA THR A 263 -12.86 7.76 -5.82
C THR A 263 -11.62 7.03 -6.34
N THR A 264 -11.16 7.39 -7.53
CA THR A 264 -9.90 6.88 -8.08
C THR A 264 -8.70 7.78 -7.77
N ALA A 265 -8.91 8.84 -6.99
CA ALA A 265 -7.84 9.62 -6.39
C ALA A 265 -7.28 8.90 -5.17
N ILE A 266 -6.11 8.29 -5.36
CA ILE A 266 -5.42 7.45 -4.38
C ILE A 266 -4.64 8.25 -3.33
N GLY A 267 -4.70 9.59 -3.42
CA GLY A 267 -3.89 10.51 -2.63
C GLY A 267 -2.52 10.76 -3.24
N MET A 268 -1.65 11.42 -2.47
CA MET A 268 -0.26 11.73 -2.88
C MET A 268 -0.20 12.55 -4.17
N ASN A 269 -1.20 13.38 -4.45
CA ASN A 269 -1.36 14.17 -5.69
C ASN A 269 -1.61 13.33 -6.97
N VAL A 270 -2.16 12.12 -6.87
CA VAL A 270 -2.40 11.21 -8.00
C VAL A 270 -3.87 10.75 -8.10
N ALA A 271 -4.39 10.72 -9.33
CA ALA A 271 -5.65 10.06 -9.69
C ALA A 271 -5.48 9.08 -10.86
N ILE A 272 -6.17 7.94 -10.79
CA ILE A 272 -6.07 6.86 -11.81
C ILE A 272 -7.47 6.43 -12.28
N PRO A 273 -8.21 7.33 -12.97
CA PRO A 273 -9.50 6.97 -13.55
C PRO A 273 -9.30 5.88 -14.61
N HIS A 274 -10.11 4.82 -14.56
CA HIS A 274 -9.93 3.68 -15.44
C HIS A 274 -11.26 3.04 -15.82
N ALA A 275 -11.34 2.51 -17.03
CA ALA A 275 -12.50 1.75 -17.48
C ALA A 275 -12.15 0.76 -18.59
N LYS A 276 -12.98 -0.28 -18.68
CA LYS A 276 -13.05 -1.13 -19.87
C LYS A 276 -14.13 -0.61 -20.81
N SER A 277 -13.84 -0.54 -22.10
CA SER A 277 -14.84 -0.27 -23.12
C SER A 277 -14.47 -0.89 -24.46
N ASP A 278 -15.48 -1.38 -25.16
CA ASP A 278 -15.47 -1.83 -26.56
C ASP A 278 -15.03 -0.75 -27.58
N VAL A 279 -15.16 0.53 -27.25
CA VAL A 279 -14.76 1.64 -28.14
C VAL A 279 -13.25 1.92 -28.14
N VAL A 280 -12.50 1.23 -27.28
CA VAL A 280 -11.04 1.35 -27.15
C VAL A 280 -10.38 0.32 -28.06
N LYS A 281 -9.49 0.77 -28.95
CA LYS A 281 -8.82 -0.11 -29.93
C LYS A 281 -7.72 -0.97 -29.33
N GLN A 282 -6.98 -0.41 -28.39
CA GLN A 282 -5.88 -1.07 -27.68
C GLN A 282 -5.66 -0.43 -26.31
N PRO A 283 -5.09 -1.17 -25.33
CA PRO A 283 -4.78 -0.61 -24.02
C PRO A 283 -3.90 0.65 -24.13
N ILE A 284 -4.34 1.75 -23.51
CA ILE A 284 -3.67 3.04 -23.58
C ILE A 284 -3.83 3.81 -22.28
N VAL A 285 -2.80 4.60 -21.93
CA VAL A 285 -2.79 5.49 -20.77
C VAL A 285 -2.59 6.93 -21.25
N ALA A 286 -3.60 7.77 -21.08
CA ALA A 286 -3.49 9.21 -21.29
C ALA A 286 -3.06 9.88 -19.97
N VAL A 287 -2.16 10.87 -20.05
CA VAL A 287 -1.53 11.47 -18.87
C VAL A 287 -1.74 12.97 -18.85
N MET A 288 -2.20 13.49 -17.72
CA MET A 288 -2.26 14.92 -17.46
C MET A 288 -1.40 15.26 -16.25
N LYS A 289 -0.59 16.30 -16.41
CA LYS A 289 0.03 17.03 -15.30
C LYS A 289 -0.66 18.39 -15.17
N ASN A 290 -1.25 18.69 -14.03
CA ASN A 290 -1.81 20.01 -13.72
C ASN A 290 -0.98 20.68 -12.60
N ASN A 291 -0.45 21.87 -12.85
CA ASN A 291 0.38 22.61 -11.88
C ASN A 291 -0.41 23.06 -10.63
N HIS A 292 -1.69 23.40 -10.79
CA HIS A 292 -2.58 23.85 -9.72
C HIS A 292 -3.22 22.69 -8.92
N GLY A 293 -3.20 21.49 -9.49
CA GLY A 293 -3.97 20.35 -9.00
C GLY A 293 -5.43 20.41 -9.48
N VAL A 294 -6.04 19.24 -9.59
CA VAL A 294 -7.43 19.08 -10.04
C VAL A 294 -8.33 18.91 -8.82
N LYS A 295 -9.49 19.57 -8.80
CA LYS A 295 -10.53 19.38 -7.79
C LYS A 295 -11.11 17.98 -7.93
N TRP A 296 -10.60 17.09 -7.09
CA TRP A 296 -10.92 15.67 -7.02
C TRP A 296 -11.13 15.29 -5.56
N GLU A 297 -12.09 14.42 -5.29
CA GLU A 297 -12.42 13.95 -3.94
C GLU A 297 -11.38 12.90 -3.48
N SER A 298 -10.13 13.31 -3.25
CA SER A 298 -9.04 12.44 -2.81
C SER A 298 -9.23 11.95 -1.38
N LEU A 299 -8.85 10.72 -1.09
CA LEU A 299 -8.95 10.11 0.25
C LEU A 299 -8.14 10.86 1.32
N ASP A 300 -7.05 11.52 0.94
CA ASP A 300 -6.18 12.31 1.81
C ASP A 300 -6.45 13.82 1.75
N GLY A 301 -7.47 14.25 0.99
CA GLY A 301 -7.79 15.66 0.75
C GLY A 301 -6.83 16.41 -0.19
N SER A 302 -5.83 15.74 -0.79
CA SER A 302 -4.94 16.36 -1.77
C SER A 302 -5.65 16.68 -3.09
N LEU A 303 -5.14 17.64 -3.84
CA LEU A 303 -5.58 17.92 -5.21
C LEU A 303 -4.64 17.19 -6.18
N PRO A 304 -5.11 16.19 -6.95
CA PRO A 304 -4.25 15.46 -7.86
C PRO A 304 -3.61 16.37 -8.90
N GLN A 305 -2.27 16.40 -8.91
CA GLN A 305 -1.49 17.07 -9.94
C GLN A 305 -1.20 16.13 -11.11
N LEU A 306 -1.24 14.81 -10.89
CA LEU A 306 -1.03 13.80 -11.93
C LEU A 306 -2.29 12.95 -12.10
N ILE A 307 -2.77 12.85 -13.33
CA ILE A 307 -3.96 12.08 -13.69
C ILE A 307 -3.58 11.10 -14.79
N PHE A 308 -3.78 9.81 -14.51
CA PHE A 308 -3.49 8.71 -15.42
C PHE A 308 -4.77 8.00 -15.83
N LEU A 309 -5.33 8.41 -16.97
CA LEU A 309 -6.55 7.79 -17.49
C LEU A 309 -6.21 6.51 -18.25
N ILE A 310 -6.65 5.38 -17.72
CA ILE A 310 -6.40 4.05 -18.30
C ILE A 310 -7.66 3.60 -19.07
N ALA A 311 -7.53 3.44 -20.39
CA ALA A 311 -8.59 2.95 -21.24
C ALA A 311 -8.20 1.60 -21.84
N VAL A 312 -9.05 0.60 -21.69
CA VAL A 312 -8.73 -0.78 -22.06
C VAL A 312 -9.89 -1.47 -22.80
N PRO A 313 -9.63 -2.28 -23.84
CA PRO A 313 -10.68 -3.05 -24.52
C PRO A 313 -11.29 -4.15 -23.65
N ASN A 314 -12.59 -4.44 -23.82
CA ASN A 314 -13.32 -5.46 -23.05
C ASN A 314 -12.71 -6.88 -23.11
N ASN A 315 -12.01 -7.22 -24.19
CA ASN A 315 -11.44 -8.55 -24.42
C ASN A 315 -10.08 -8.80 -23.75
N SER A 316 -9.56 -7.85 -22.96
CA SER A 316 -8.23 -7.96 -22.33
C SER A 316 -8.35 -8.21 -20.82
N GLN A 317 -8.39 -9.49 -20.43
CA GLN A 317 -8.56 -9.86 -19.02
C GLN A 317 -7.33 -9.58 -18.15
N ASP A 318 -6.11 -9.78 -18.65
CA ASP A 318 -4.88 -9.66 -17.82
C ASP A 318 -4.09 -8.36 -18.01
N THR A 319 -4.30 -7.65 -19.11
CA THR A 319 -3.46 -6.50 -19.48
C THR A 319 -3.76 -5.28 -18.62
N HIS A 320 -5.03 -5.03 -18.31
CA HIS A 320 -5.45 -3.92 -17.43
C HIS A 320 -4.78 -3.98 -16.06
N LEU A 321 -4.82 -5.14 -15.41
CA LEU A 321 -4.27 -5.33 -14.06
C LEU A 321 -2.75 -5.18 -14.05
N LYS A 322 -2.05 -5.69 -15.07
CA LYS A 322 -0.59 -5.53 -15.17
C LYS A 322 -0.17 -4.07 -15.38
N ILE A 323 -0.90 -3.31 -16.20
CA ILE A 323 -0.66 -1.86 -16.39
C ILE A 323 -0.89 -1.12 -15.08
N LEU A 324 -2.05 -1.33 -14.45
CA LEU A 324 -2.43 -0.69 -13.19
C LEU A 324 -1.39 -1.00 -12.10
N GLN A 325 -0.97 -2.27 -11.95
CA GLN A 325 0.02 -2.68 -10.96
C GLN A 325 1.38 -2.00 -11.19
N ARG A 326 1.88 -1.96 -12.44
CA ARG A 326 3.16 -1.31 -12.75
C ARG A 326 3.10 0.18 -12.51
N LEU A 327 2.06 0.84 -13.03
CA LEU A 327 1.89 2.28 -12.90
C LEU A 327 1.69 2.69 -11.43
N SER A 328 0.80 2.01 -10.71
CA SER A 328 0.56 2.25 -9.29
C SER A 328 1.85 2.09 -8.47
N LYS A 329 2.61 1.01 -8.71
CA LYS A 329 3.91 0.78 -8.03
C LYS A 329 4.92 1.91 -8.29
N ALA A 330 4.95 2.44 -9.50
CA ALA A 330 5.86 3.51 -9.86
C ALA A 330 5.47 4.86 -9.26
N LEU A 331 4.17 5.15 -9.19
CA LEU A 331 3.64 6.38 -8.61
C LEU A 331 3.74 6.39 -7.08
N MET A 332 3.82 5.24 -6.43
CA MET A 332 4.16 5.12 -5.01
C MET A 332 5.59 5.54 -4.68
N ASN A 333 6.50 5.57 -5.66
CA ASN A 333 7.86 6.07 -5.45
C ASN A 333 7.86 7.62 -5.47
N ASP A 334 8.27 8.22 -4.36
CA ASP A 334 8.25 9.68 -4.17
C ASP A 334 9.14 10.42 -5.17
N GLU A 335 10.32 9.88 -5.49
CA GLU A 335 11.23 10.48 -6.47
C GLU A 335 10.60 10.50 -7.86
N THR A 336 10.05 9.35 -8.31
CA THR A 336 9.37 9.22 -9.61
C THR A 336 8.19 10.19 -9.70
N ARG A 337 7.38 10.25 -8.65
CA ARG A 337 6.22 11.14 -8.60
C ARG A 337 6.62 12.60 -8.60
N GLN A 338 7.62 12.99 -7.80
CA GLN A 338 8.14 14.36 -7.78
C GLN A 338 8.78 14.74 -9.12
N SER A 339 9.53 13.83 -9.77
CA SER A 339 10.04 14.07 -11.12
C SER A 339 8.91 14.30 -12.12
N LEU A 340 7.82 13.53 -12.05
CA LEU A 340 6.64 13.72 -12.91
C LEU A 340 5.90 15.04 -12.61
N ILE A 341 5.76 15.43 -11.34
CA ILE A 341 5.17 16.71 -10.93
C ILE A 341 6.03 17.88 -11.39
N ASN A 342 7.36 17.76 -11.31
CA ASN A 342 8.28 18.84 -11.69
C ASN A 342 8.60 18.86 -13.18
N ALA A 343 8.14 17.89 -13.96
CA ALA A 343 8.37 17.83 -15.39
C ALA A 343 7.77 19.07 -16.10
N ASN A 344 8.57 19.66 -16.99
CA ASN A 344 8.24 20.90 -17.70
C ASN A 344 7.80 20.66 -19.15
N SER A 345 7.85 19.41 -19.62
CA SER A 345 7.41 19.04 -20.97
C SER A 345 6.77 17.66 -21.03
N THR A 346 5.90 17.45 -22.01
CA THR A 346 5.32 16.12 -22.29
C THR A 346 6.38 15.10 -22.71
N THR A 347 7.45 15.55 -23.37
CA THR A 347 8.62 14.71 -23.71
C THR A 347 9.30 14.17 -22.45
N GLU A 348 9.49 15.03 -21.44
CA GLU A 348 10.10 14.65 -20.17
C GLU A 348 9.22 13.65 -19.41
N ILE A 349 7.90 13.90 -19.33
CA ILE A 349 6.93 12.97 -18.75
C ILE A 349 7.01 11.61 -19.46
N TYR A 350 7.01 11.61 -20.79
CA TYR A 350 7.12 10.38 -21.58
C TYR A 350 8.40 9.60 -21.28
N ASN A 351 9.54 10.28 -21.28
CA ASN A 351 10.84 9.68 -20.99
C ASN A 351 10.94 9.11 -19.56
N LEU A 352 10.33 9.78 -18.58
CA LEU A 352 10.24 9.27 -17.21
C LEU A 352 9.39 7.99 -17.15
N LEU A 353 8.23 7.98 -17.82
CA LEU A 353 7.35 6.82 -17.85
C LEU A 353 7.93 5.62 -18.62
N MET A 354 8.77 5.85 -19.63
CA MET A 354 9.48 4.78 -20.35
C MET A 354 10.55 4.08 -19.51
N LYS A 355 10.97 4.67 -18.38
CA LYS A 355 11.96 4.07 -17.45
C LYS A 355 11.32 3.15 -16.39
N ILE A 356 9.99 3.07 -16.35
CA ILE A 356 9.16 2.34 -15.37
C ILE A 356 8.70 0.99 -15.93
#